data_AF-A0A7J8P6R8-F1
#
_entry.id   AF-A0A7J8P6R8-F1
#
_cell.length_a   1.000
_cell.length_b   1.000
_cell.length_c   1.000
_cell.angle_alpha   90.00
_cell.angle_beta   90.00
_cell.angle_gamma   90.00
#
_symmetry.space_group_name_H-M   'P 1'
#
loop_
_entity.id
_entity.type
_entity.pdbx_description
1 polymer ?
#
loop_
_entity_poly.entity_id
_entity_poly.type
_entity_poly.pdbx_seq_one_letter_code
_entity_poly.pdbx_strand_id
1 'polypeptide(L)'
;GSDFVPSAIDVAVKELIAVATPGQVEQKELERAKQSTKSAILMNLESRAVASEDIGKQILTYGERKPVEHFLKVVDKITPKDISSVAEKLLSSNLTMASYGN
;
A
#
# COMPACT_ATOMS: atom_id res chain seq x y z
N GLY A 1 4.01 -29.74 7.60
CA GLY A 1 4.51 -28.37 7.41
C GLY A 1 4.36 -27.97 5.96
N SER A 2 5.03 -28.70 5.07
CA SER A 2 5.01 -28.51 3.61
C SER A 2 3.61 -28.63 2.97
N ASP A 3 2.73 -29.47 3.51
CA ASP A 3 1.46 -29.80 2.84
C ASP A 3 0.48 -28.62 2.77
N PHE A 4 0.67 -27.59 3.61
CA PHE A 4 -0.14 -26.39 3.60
C PHE A 4 0.35 -25.33 2.60
N VAL A 5 1.60 -25.44 2.11
CA VAL A 5 2.20 -24.43 1.23
C VAL A 5 1.38 -24.18 -0.04
N PRO A 6 0.90 -25.22 -0.77
CA PRO A 6 0.05 -25.00 -1.94
C PRO A 6 -1.24 -24.24 -1.58
N SER A 7 -1.89 -24.62 -0.48
CA SER A 7 -3.10 -23.97 0.00
C SER A 7 -2.85 -22.50 0.40
N ALA A 8 -1.70 -22.20 1.00
CA ALA A 8 -1.33 -20.83 1.37
C ALA A 8 -1.11 -19.95 0.12
N ILE A 9 -0.48 -20.49 -0.92
CA ILE A 9 -0.32 -19.81 -2.21
C ILE A 9 -1.69 -19.54 -2.83
N ASP A 10 -2.58 -20.53 -2.84
CA ASP A 10 -3.95 -20.37 -3.36
C ASP A 10 -4.73 -19.28 -2.62
N VAL A 11 -4.61 -19.20 -1.30
CA VAL A 11 -5.24 -18.14 -0.50
C VAL A 11 -4.64 -16.78 -0.86
N ALA A 12 -3.31 -16.65 -0.91
CA ALA A 12 -2.67 -15.39 -1.27
C ALA A 12 -3.10 -14.89 -2.66
N VAL A 13 -3.18 -15.79 -3.65
CA VAL A 13 -3.66 -15.47 -5.00
C VAL A 13 -5.13 -15.03 -4.96
N LYS A 14 -6.00 -15.72 -4.21
CA LYS A 14 -7.41 -15.33 -4.04
C LYS A 14 -7.54 -13.93 -3.45
N GLU A 15 -6.78 -13.61 -2.42
CA GLU A 15 -6.82 -12.27 -1.79
C GLU A 15 -6.31 -11.17 -2.74
N LEU A 16 -5.24 -11.43 -3.48
CA LEU A 16 -4.73 -10.48 -4.50
C LEU A 16 -5.79 -10.19 -5.56
N ILE A 17 -6.47 -11.23 -6.06
CA ILE A 17 -7.56 -11.09 -7.04
C ILE A 17 -8.77 -10.37 -6.41
N ALA A 18 -9.10 -10.66 -5.15
CA ALA A 18 -10.21 -10.02 -4.46
C ALA A 18 -10.00 -8.50 -4.38
N VAL A 19 -8.82 -8.03 -3.96
CA VAL A 19 -8.52 -6.59 -3.90
C VAL A 19 -8.56 -5.92 -5.27
N ALA A 20 -8.16 -6.62 -6.33
CA ALA A 20 -8.25 -6.12 -7.70
C ALA A 20 -9.68 -6.08 -8.24
N THR A 21 -10.58 -6.92 -7.73
CA THR A 21 -11.95 -7.02 -8.26
C THR A 21 -12.81 -5.84 -7.76
N PRO A 22 -13.38 -5.02 -8.67
CA PRO A 22 -14.22 -3.90 -8.28
C PRO A 22 -15.39 -4.32 -7.36
N GLY A 23 -15.56 -3.59 -6.25
CA GLY A 23 -16.64 -3.83 -5.29
C GLY A 23 -16.34 -4.86 -4.20
N GLN A 24 -15.17 -5.52 -4.21
CA GLN A 24 -14.75 -6.41 -3.11
C GLN A 24 -14.14 -5.66 -1.92
N VAL A 25 -13.61 -4.46 -2.13
CA VAL A 25 -13.10 -3.62 -1.05
C VAL A 25 -14.24 -2.79 -0.47
N GLU A 26 -14.61 -3.04 0.78
CA GLU A 26 -15.67 -2.29 1.44
C GLU A 26 -15.22 -0.86 1.81
N GLN A 27 -16.16 0.09 1.76
CA GLN A 27 -15.88 1.49 2.14
C GLN A 27 -15.35 1.59 3.58
N LYS A 28 -15.86 0.78 4.51
CA LYS A 28 -15.42 0.78 5.91
C LYS A 28 -13.94 0.38 6.05
N GLU A 29 -13.49 -0.59 5.26
CA GLU A 29 -12.12 -1.06 5.27
C GLU A 29 -11.18 -0.03 4.67
N LEU A 30 -11.61 0.61 3.56
CA LEU A 30 -10.87 1.71 2.96
C LEU A 30 -10.71 2.88 3.94
N GLU A 31 -11.79 3.31 4.61
CA GLU A 31 -11.71 4.41 5.58
C GLU A 31 -10.78 4.07 6.75
N ARG A 32 -10.84 2.83 7.26
CA ARG A 32 -9.90 2.35 8.28
C ARG A 32 -8.44 2.40 7.78
N ALA A 33 -8.18 1.92 6.57
CA ALA A 33 -6.85 1.93 5.97
C ALA A 33 -6.31 3.35 5.76
N LYS A 34 -7.17 4.29 5.32
CA LYS A 34 -6.82 5.72 5.21
C LYS A 34 -6.41 6.32 6.55
N GLN A 35 -7.20 6.10 7.61
CA GLN A 35 -6.86 6.64 8.94
C GLN A 35 -5.55 6.03 9.45
N SER A 36 -5.37 4.71 9.30
CA SER A 36 -4.13 4.04 9.70
C SER A 36 -2.90 4.60 8.96
N THR A 37 -3.02 4.83 7.65
CA THR A 37 -1.94 5.39 6.83
C THR A 37 -1.60 6.83 7.24
N LYS A 38 -2.61 7.68 7.47
CA LYS A 38 -2.40 9.07 7.92
C LYS A 38 -1.73 9.11 9.30
N SER A 39 -2.17 8.26 10.24
CA SER A 39 -1.53 8.15 11.55
C SER A 39 -0.07 7.71 11.42
N ALA A 40 0.23 6.70 10.60
CA ALA A 40 1.59 6.23 10.39
C ALA A 40 2.52 7.33 9.82
N ILE A 41 2.02 8.13 8.86
CA ILE A 41 2.77 9.28 8.33
C ILE A 41 3.09 10.28 9.45
N LEU A 42 2.08 10.69 10.21
CA LEU A 42 2.24 11.72 11.24
C LEU A 42 3.15 11.26 12.39
N MET A 43 2.97 10.04 12.87
CA MET A 43 3.77 9.47 13.96
C MET A 43 5.24 9.30 13.56
N ASN A 44 5.51 8.84 12.34
CA ASN A 44 6.88 8.68 11.86
C ASN A 44 7.63 10.02 11.81
N LEU A 45 6.93 11.11 11.47
CA LEU A 45 7.52 12.45 11.37
C LEU A 45 7.82 13.10 12.74
N GLU A 46 7.43 12.48 13.85
CA GLU A 46 7.85 12.90 15.20
C GLU A 46 9.34 12.59 15.45
N SER A 47 9.89 11.59 14.77
CA SER A 47 11.31 11.24 14.86
C SER A 47 12.15 12.17 13.98
N ARG A 48 13.10 12.89 14.60
CA ARG A 48 14.02 13.80 13.88
C ARG A 48 14.88 13.10 12.83
N ALA A 49 15.28 11.86 13.10
CA ALA A 49 16.06 11.07 12.14
C ALA A 49 15.24 10.77 10.88
N VAL A 50 13.99 10.32 11.08
CA VAL A 50 13.05 10.05 9.98
C VAL A 50 12.71 11.33 9.22
N ALA A 51 12.46 12.43 9.92
CA ALA A 51 12.19 13.72 9.30
C ALA A 51 13.36 14.23 8.45
N SER A 52 14.61 14.04 8.90
CA SER A 52 15.80 14.40 8.12
C SER A 52 15.94 13.56 6.86
N GLU A 53 15.68 12.26 6.97
CA GLU A 53 15.70 11.34 5.82
C GLU A 53 14.60 11.68 4.80
N ASP A 54 13.38 11.96 5.27
CA ASP A 54 12.25 12.38 4.45
C ASP A 54 12.58 13.64 3.65
N ILE A 55 13.18 14.66 4.28
CA ILE A 55 13.64 15.88 3.57
C ILE A 55 14.59 15.52 2.44
N GLY A 56 15.62 14.72 2.72
CA GLY A 56 16.62 14.32 1.73
C GLY A 56 16.00 13.54 0.57
N LYS A 57 15.16 12.54 0.87
CA LYS A 57 14.49 11.71 -0.13
C LYS A 57 13.55 12.51 -1.01
N GLN A 58 12.76 13.41 -0.43
CA GLN A 58 11.84 14.24 -1.20
C GLN A 58 12.59 15.21 -2.13
N ILE A 59 13.66 15.86 -1.66
CA ILE A 59 14.49 16.73 -2.51
C ILE A 59 15.10 15.93 -3.66
N LEU A 60 15.63 14.73 -3.40
CA LEU A 60 16.21 13.89 -4.46
C LEU A 60 15.18 13.36 -5.45
N THR A 61 13.94 13.09 -5.00
CA THR A 61 12.90 12.49 -5.84
C THR A 61 12.10 13.54 -6.62
N TYR A 62 11.75 14.66 -5.97
CA TYR A 62 10.83 15.67 -6.49
C TYR A 62 11.47 17.03 -6.73
N GLY A 63 12.71 17.24 -6.30
CA GLY A 63 13.39 18.54 -6.34
C GLY A 63 12.95 19.53 -5.25
N GLU A 64 11.97 19.17 -4.43
CA GLU A 64 11.42 19.99 -3.36
C GLU A 64 10.93 19.12 -2.20
N ARG A 65 10.78 19.74 -1.02
CA ARG A 65 10.09 19.11 0.11
C ARG A 65 8.62 19.50 0.08
N LYS A 66 7.76 18.54 -0.25
CA LYS A 66 6.31 18.73 -0.21
C LYS A 66 5.84 18.76 1.26
N PRO A 67 4.90 19.65 1.60
CA PRO A 67 4.35 19.72 2.95
C PRO A 67 3.53 18.45 3.26
N VAL A 68 3.47 18.04 4.52
CA VAL A 68 2.79 16.80 4.94
C VAL A 68 1.30 16.81 4.56
N GLU A 69 0.68 17.99 4.58
CA GLU A 69 -0.72 18.20 4.21
C GLU A 69 -1.00 17.80 2.75
N HIS A 70 0.00 17.85 1.87
CA HIS A 70 -0.14 17.35 0.50
C HIS A 70 -0.46 15.86 0.51
N PHE A 71 0.32 15.06 1.23
CA PHE A 71 0.16 13.62 1.30
C PHE A 71 -1.13 13.22 2.02
N LEU A 72 -1.48 13.90 3.12
CA LEU A 72 -2.75 13.65 3.83
C LEU A 72 -3.96 13.87 2.91
N LYS A 73 -3.98 14.97 2.15
CA LYS A 73 -5.04 15.27 1.18
C LYS A 73 -5.09 14.25 0.04
N VAL A 74 -3.95 13.72 -0.39
CA VAL A 74 -3.90 12.67 -1.41
C VAL A 74 -4.53 11.39 -0.87
N VAL A 75 -4.18 10.97 0.34
CA VAL A 75 -4.76 9.77 0.98
C VAL A 75 -6.27 9.90 1.18
N ASP A 76 -6.75 11.06 1.62
CA ASP A 76 -8.18 11.31 1.84
C ASP A 76 -9.02 11.14 0.56
N LYS A 77 -8.45 11.54 -0.60
CA LYS A 77 -9.13 11.49 -1.91
C LYS A 77 -9.23 10.11 -2.52
N ILE A 78 -8.52 9.11 -1.98
CA ILE A 78 -8.54 7.74 -2.53
C ILE A 78 -9.95 7.16 -2.46
N THR A 79 -10.41 6.55 -3.54
CA THR A 79 -11.71 5.87 -3.62
C THR A 79 -11.53 4.35 -3.75
N PRO A 80 -12.58 3.53 -3.49
CA PRO A 80 -12.50 2.08 -3.72
C PRO A 80 -12.17 1.74 -5.19
N LYS A 81 -12.63 2.58 -6.13
CA LYS A 81 -12.32 2.44 -7.55
C LYS A 81 -10.83 2.65 -7.83
N ASP A 82 -10.18 3.61 -7.18
CA ASP A 82 -8.74 3.83 -7.34
C ASP A 82 -7.96 2.61 -6.85
N ILE A 83 -8.38 2.00 -5.74
CA ILE A 83 -7.77 0.78 -5.21
C ILE A 83 -7.88 -0.37 -6.21
N SER A 84 -9.08 -0.69 -6.70
CA SER A 84 -9.26 -1.80 -7.64
C SER A 84 -8.48 -1.54 -8.94
N SER A 85 -8.53 -0.31 -9.46
CA SER A 85 -7.80 0.05 -10.70
C SER A 85 -6.29 -0.08 -10.56
N VAL A 86 -5.72 0.33 -9.43
CA VAL A 86 -4.28 0.17 -9.16
C VAL A 86 -3.92 -1.30 -8.98
N ALA A 87 -4.73 -2.06 -8.26
CA ALA A 87 -4.51 -3.49 -8.05
C ALA A 87 -4.58 -4.28 -9.37
N GLU A 88 -5.57 -4.02 -10.24
CA GLU A 88 -5.64 -4.57 -11.59
C GLU A 88 -4.38 -4.25 -12.40
N LYS A 89 -3.91 -3.00 -12.35
CA LYS A 89 -2.68 -2.58 -13.04
C LYS A 89 -1.46 -3.34 -12.52
N LEU A 90 -1.34 -3.55 -11.21
CA LEU A 90 -0.22 -4.29 -10.62
C LEU A 90 -0.24 -5.77 -11.07
N LEU A 91 -1.41 -6.39 -11.07
CA LEU A 91 -1.60 -7.79 -11.50
C LEU A 91 -1.47 -8.00 -13.02
N SER A 92 -1.51 -6.94 -13.82
CA SER A 92 -1.35 -7.04 -15.28
C SER A 92 0.08 -7.41 -15.72
N SER A 93 1.05 -7.32 -14.82
CA SER A 93 2.46 -7.65 -15.10
C SER A 93 2.78 -9.12 -14.80
N ASN A 94 3.88 -9.62 -15.35
CA ASN A 94 4.32 -10.99 -15.10
C ASN A 94 4.62 -11.22 -13.61
N LEU A 95 4.14 -12.33 -13.06
CA LEU A 95 4.37 -12.72 -11.67
C LEU A 95 5.87 -12.82 -11.38
N THR A 96 6.28 -12.17 -10.27
CA THR A 96 7.58 -12.40 -9.66
C THR A 96 7.39 -13.25 -8.40
N MET A 97 7.95 -14.46 -8.39
CA MET A 97 7.80 -15.42 -7.30
C MET A 97 9.18 -15.90 -6.82
N ALA A 98 9.35 -16.00 -5.51
CA ALA A 98 10.52 -16.59 -4.88
C ALA A 98 10.07 -17.49 -3.71
N SER A 99 10.77 -18.60 -3.49
CA SER A 99 10.55 -19.51 -2.37
C SER A 99 11.89 -19.95 -1.79
N TYR A 100 11.91 -20.24 -0.48
CA TYR A 100 13.11 -20.72 0.21
C TYR A 100 12.72 -21.67 1.35
N GLY A 101 13.48 -22.76 1.50
CA GLY A 101 13.17 -23.82 2.47
C GLY A 101 12.11 -24.81 1.99
N ASN A 102 11.60 -25.63 2.93
CA ASN A 102 10.53 -26.62 2.74
C ASN A 102 9.33 -26.32 3.65
#